data_AF-A0A1H0WVN9-F1
#
_entry.id   AF-A0A1H0WVN9-F1
#
_cell.length_a   1.000
_cell.length_b   1.000
_cell.length_c   1.000
_cell.angle_alpha   90.00
_cell.angle_beta   90.00
_cell.angle_gamma   90.00
#
_symmetry.space_group_name_H-M   'P 1'
#
loop_
_entity.id
_entity.type
_entity.pdbx_description
1 polymer ?
#
loop_
_entity_poly.entity_id
_entity_poly.type
_entity_poly.pdbx_seq_one_letter_code
_entity_poly.pdbx_strand_id
1 'polypeptide(L)' 'MNTNEEYLTKRIVIRATRRGMKVASKETMEAMGYNVIAQDGWIVKKYQDGSIEQINPINAPADLGPVTLD' A
#
# COMPACT_ATOMS: atom_id res chain seq x y z
N MET A 1 -23.37 28.23 -15.40
CA MET A 1 -23.06 27.07 -14.55
C MET A 1 -21.54 27.03 -14.41
N ASN A 2 -20.99 27.37 -13.24
CA ASN A 2 -19.55 27.25 -12.97
C ASN A 2 -19.30 25.88 -12.36
N THR A 3 -18.93 24.90 -13.18
CA THR A 3 -18.37 23.62 -12.70
C THR A 3 -16.91 23.87 -12.36
N ASN A 4 -16.65 24.40 -11.17
CA ASN A 4 -15.32 24.40 -10.56
C ASN A 4 -15.01 22.93 -10.22
N GLU A 5 -14.35 22.21 -11.13
CA GLU A 5 -13.80 20.91 -10.83
C GLU A 5 -12.72 21.09 -9.75
N GLU A 6 -12.99 20.63 -8.52
CA GLU A 6 -12.00 20.66 -7.45
C GLU A 6 -10.90 19.64 -7.75
N TYR A 7 -9.77 20.13 -8.25
CA TYR A 7 -8.60 19.29 -8.51
C TYR A 7 -7.89 18.94 -7.19
N LEU A 8 -7.86 17.65 -6.86
CA LEU A 8 -6.99 17.14 -5.81
C LEU A 8 -5.54 17.20 -6.28
N THR A 9 -4.72 17.99 -5.59
CA THR A 9 -3.27 17.97 -5.85
C THR A 9 -2.68 16.62 -5.45
N LYS A 10 -1.63 16.16 -6.17
CA LYS A 10 -0.86 14.94 -5.83
C LYS A 10 -0.50 14.91 -4.33
N ARG A 11 -0.13 16.08 -3.77
CA ARG A 11 0.24 16.22 -2.35
C ARG A 11 -0.92 15.91 -1.40
N ILE A 12 -2.14 16.36 -1.72
CA ILE A 12 -3.32 16.08 -0.90
C ILE A 12 -3.63 14.58 -0.92
N VAL A 13 -3.60 13.96 -2.11
CA VAL A 13 -3.83 12.51 -2.26
C VAL A 13 -2.81 11.72 -1.44
N ILE A 14 -1.50 11.99 -1.61
CA ILE A 14 -0.44 11.33 -0.85
C ILE A 14 -0.64 11.48 0.66
N ARG A 15 -1.01 12.68 1.13
CA ARG A 15 -1.24 12.93 2.56
C ARG A 15 -2.43 12.14 3.10
N ALA A 16 -3.55 12.13 2.37
CA ALA A 16 -4.75 11.40 2.75
C ALA A 16 -4.48 9.89 2.79
N THR A 17 -3.85 9.33 1.74
CA THR A 17 -3.50 7.91 1.66
C THR A 17 -2.58 7.48 2.79
N ARG A 18 -1.52 8.26 3.09
CA ARG A 18 -0.61 7.93 4.22
C ARG A 18 -1.34 7.87 5.56
N ARG A 19 -2.28 8.79 5.79
CA ARG A 19 -3.10 8.79 7.01
C ARG A 19 -4.00 7.56 7.07
N GLY A 20 -4.69 7.25 5.98
CA GLY A 20 -5.56 6.06 5.87
C GLY A 20 -4.79 4.76 6.09
N MET A 21 -3.67 4.58 5.41
CA MET A 21 -2.83 3.37 5.54
C MET A 21 -2.31 3.17 6.97
N LYS A 22 -1.95 4.25 7.68
CA LYS A 22 -1.52 4.15 9.08
C LYS A 22 -2.65 3.65 9.98
N VAL A 23 -3.88 4.13 9.77
CA VAL A 23 -5.05 3.69 10.54
C VAL A 23 -5.39 2.24 10.21
N ALA A 24 -5.49 1.89 8.93
CA ALA A 24 -5.77 0.53 8.48
C ALA A 24 -4.72 -0.48 9.01
N SER A 25 -3.44 -0.11 8.98
CA SER A 25 -2.36 -0.94 9.53
C SER A 25 -2.49 -1.18 11.03
N LYS A 26 -3.00 -0.20 11.79
CA LYS A 26 -3.27 -0.36 13.22
C LYS A 26 -4.48 -1.26 13.44
N GLU A 27 -5.59 -0.97 12.78
CA GLU A 27 -6.85 -1.71 12.95
C GLU A 27 -6.72 -3.17 12.53
N THR A 28 -6.02 -3.45 11.43
CA THR A 28 -5.78 -4.82 10.97
C THR A 28 -4.90 -5.59 11.95
N MET A 29 -3.86 -4.94 12.51
CA MET A 29 -3.05 -5.55 13.57
C MET A 29 -3.88 -5.86 14.82
N GLU A 30 -4.77 -4.96 15.23
CA GLU A 30 -5.66 -5.16 16.39
C GLU A 30 -6.69 -6.27 16.16
N ALA A 31 -7.26 -6.37 14.95
CA ALA A 31 -8.30 -7.34 14.64
C ALA A 31 -7.77 -8.74 14.29
N MET A 32 -6.64 -8.81 13.58
CA MET A 32 -6.11 -10.06 13.00
C MET A 32 -4.80 -10.52 13.64
N GLY A 33 -4.09 -9.64 14.36
CA GLY A 33 -2.76 -9.92 14.92
C GLY A 33 -1.61 -9.83 13.90
N TYR A 34 -1.89 -9.48 12.64
CA TYR A 34 -0.88 -9.32 11.60
C TYR A 34 -1.31 -8.32 10.53
N ASN A 35 -0.33 -7.75 9.83
CA ASN A 35 -0.52 -6.96 8.61
C ASN A 35 0.00 -7.73 7.40
N VAL A 36 -0.73 -7.69 6.28
CA VAL A 36 -0.22 -8.20 4.99
C VAL A 36 0.50 -7.06 4.26
N ILE A 37 1.78 -7.22 3.97
CA ILE A 37 2.60 -6.21 3.31
C ILE A 37 3.45 -6.81 2.19
N ALA A 38 3.83 -5.98 1.23
CA ALA A 38 4.90 -6.30 0.27
C ALA A 38 6.25 -5.95 0.90
N GLN A 39 7.14 -6.94 1.04
CA GLN A 39 8.47 -6.78 1.60
C GLN A 39 9.44 -7.71 0.87
N ASP A 40 10.60 -7.19 0.45
CA ASP A 40 11.71 -7.95 -0.13
C ASP A 40 11.32 -8.89 -1.29
N GLY A 41 10.39 -8.44 -2.15
CA GLY A 41 9.90 -9.22 -3.28
C GLY A 41 8.85 -10.28 -2.92
N TRP A 42 8.29 -10.22 -1.71
CA TRP A 42 7.25 -11.15 -1.23
C TRP A 42 6.04 -10.40 -0.67
N ILE A 43 4.87 -11.00 -0.81
CA ILE A 43 3.72 -10.72 0.04
C ILE A 43 3.91 -11.53 1.32
N VAL A 44 3.91 -10.85 2.46
CA VAL A 44 4.17 -11.46 3.77
C VAL A 44 3.10 -11.04 4.78
N LYS A 45 2.83 -11.89 5.78
CA LYS A 45 2.21 -11.44 7.03
C LYS A 45 3.32 -10.99 7.97
N LYS A 46 3.18 -9.79 8.51
CA LYS A 46 4.03 -9.27 9.58
C LYS A 46 3.23 -9.18 10.85
N TYR A 47 3.65 -9.90 11.87
CA TYR A 47 2.99 -9.96 13.17
C TYR A 47 3.48 -8.85 14.10
N GLN A 48 2.76 -8.65 15.21
CA GLN A 48 3.07 -7.61 16.20
C GLN A 48 4.45 -7.81 16.87
N ASP A 49 4.87 -9.06 17.09
CA ASP A 49 6.17 -9.43 17.66
C ASP A 49 7.33 -9.27 16.66
N GLY A 50 7.03 -8.91 15.42
CA GLY A 50 8.00 -8.74 14.34
C GLY A 50 8.27 -10.01 13.54
N SER A 51 7.66 -11.15 13.87
CA SER A 51 7.75 -12.36 13.06
C SER A 51 7.13 -12.14 11.67
N ILE A 52 7.65 -12.86 10.68
CA ILE A 52 7.27 -12.74 9.27
C ILE A 52 6.92 -14.11 8.72
N GLU A 53 5.74 -14.24 8.13
CA GLU A 53 5.30 -15.41 7.37
C GLU A 53 5.22 -15.04 5.89
N GLN A 54 5.98 -15.72 5.04
CA GLN A 54 5.93 -15.53 3.60
C GLN A 54 4.66 -16.18 3.03
N ILE A 55 3.91 -15.42 2.22
CA ILE A 55 2.70 -15.91 1.55
C ILE A 55 3.02 -16.27 0.11
N ASN A 56 3.40 -15.28 -0.70
CA ASN A 56 3.62 -15.45 -2.14
C ASN A 56 4.75 -14.55 -2.63
N PRO A 57 5.58 -14.99 -3.58
CA PRO A 57 6.53 -14.11 -4.24
C PRO A 57 5.77 -13.09 -5.11
N ILE A 58 6.28 -11.87 -5.16
CA ILE A 58 5.81 -10.85 -6.10
C ILE A 58 6.50 -11.14 -7.42
N ASN A 59 5.80 -11.88 -8.29
CA ASN A 59 6.27 -12.09 -9.64
C ASN A 59 6.21 -10.76 -10.39
N ALA A 60 7.33 -10.32 -10.95
CA ALA A 60 7.30 -9.24 -11.91
C ALA A 60 6.37 -9.64 -13.07
N PRO A 61 5.56 -8.72 -13.61
CA PRO A 61 4.86 -9.00 -14.86
C PRO A 61 5.89 -9.33 -15.92
N ALA A 62 5.67 -10.41 -16.67
CA ALA A 62 6.54 -10.82 -17.78
C ALA A 62 6.64 -9.73 -18.87
N ASP A 63 5.71 -8.78 -18.87
CA ASP A 63 5.54 -7.76 -19.89
C ASP A 63 5.22 -6.39 -19.26
N LEU A 64 6.16 -5.88 -18.46
CA LEU A 64 6.18 -4.44 -18.19
C LEU A 64 6.74 -3.77 -19.44
N GLY A 65 5.85 -3.32 -20.34
CA GLY A 65 6.22 -2.41 -21.41
C GLY A 65 7.03 -1.22 -20.87
N PRO A 66 7.73 -0.46 -21.74
CA PRO A 66 8.66 0.57 -21.30
C PRO A 66 7.99 1.52 -20.30
N VAL A 67 8.44 1.48 -19.04
CA VAL A 67 8.00 2.42 -18.01
C VAL A 67 8.71 3.73 -18.29
N THR A 68 8.07 4.61 -19.06
CA THR A 68 8.48 6.00 -19.18
C THR A 68 8.07 6.72 -17.91
N LEU A 69 9.05 7.04 -17.07
CA LEU A 69 8.87 8.02 -15.99
C LEU A 69 9.03 9.39 -16.63
N ASP A 70 7.91 10.11 -16.79
CA ASP A 70 7.86 11.51 -17.20
C ASP A 70 8.12 12.49 -16.04
#